data_AF-E3I0V4-F1
#
_entry.id   AF-E3I0V4-F1
#
_cell.length_a   1.000
_cell.length_b   1.000
_cell.length_c   1.000
_cell.angle_alpha   90.00
_cell.angle_beta   90.00
_cell.angle_gamma   90.00
#
_symmetry.space_group_name_H-M   'P 1'
#
loop_
_entity.id
_entity.type
_entity.pdbx_description
1 polymer ?
#
loop_
_entity_poly.entity_id
_entity_poly.type
_entity_poly.pdbx_seq_one_letter_code
_entity_poly.pdbx_strand_id
1 'polypeptide(L)'
;MMIRRLRLIDPDASEEKTIKERPGAMKVAFATQDLKRVDSHFGWSPNIAVYEISAEDSKLAEVFVFEPTGQDGNDDKLAPKIEAIKDCAILYVTSIGGSGAARAVQAGLHPIKLQQPEAIEDLIAKLQTVLKGNPPPWLRKALLKGKERKLDFEDEEEAIHG
;
A
#
# COMPACT_ATOMS: atom_id res chain seq x y z
N MET A 1 -3.49 19.57 10.03
CA MET A 1 -2.30 18.69 9.98
C MET A 1 -1.79 18.69 8.55
N MET A 2 -0.52 19.05 8.32
CA MET A 2 0.05 19.16 6.97
C MET A 2 0.70 17.83 6.60
N ILE A 3 0.25 17.20 5.52
CA ILE A 3 0.89 15.99 4.96
C ILE A 3 1.70 16.44 3.74
N ARG A 4 2.99 16.10 3.71
CA ARG A 4 3.81 16.32 2.52
C ARG A 4 3.90 15.02 1.73
N ARG A 5 3.57 15.06 0.45
CA ARG A 5 3.61 13.92 -0.47
C ARG A 5 4.71 14.14 -1.49
N LEU A 6 5.74 13.30 -1.46
CA LEU A 6 6.79 13.25 -2.46
C LEU A 6 6.49 12.11 -3.43
N ARG A 7 6.66 12.37 -4.73
CA ARG A 7 6.52 11.36 -5.79
C ARG A 7 7.78 11.37 -6.62
N LEU A 8 8.27 10.19 -6.99
CA LEU A 8 9.33 10.08 -7.98
C LEU A 8 8.77 10.36 -9.37
N ILE A 9 9.46 11.22 -10.13
CA ILE A 9 9.16 11.54 -11.52
C ILE A 9 10.36 11.05 -12.32
N ASP A 10 10.14 10.09 -13.21
CA ASP A 10 11.20 9.59 -14.10
C ASP A 10 11.41 10.61 -15.24
N PRO A 11 12.59 11.23 -15.37
CA PRO A 11 12.83 12.28 -16.37
C PRO A 11 12.92 11.76 -17.81
N ASP A 12 13.17 10.45 -18.00
CA ASP A 12 13.22 9.78 -19.32
C ASP A 12 11.88 9.14 -19.74
N ALA A 13 10.82 9.27 -18.93
CA ALA A 13 9.50 8.80 -19.32
C ALA A 13 8.84 9.84 -20.25
N SER A 14 8.63 9.49 -21.52
CA SER A 14 7.83 10.31 -22.44
C SER A 14 6.46 10.63 -21.83
N GLU A 15 6.02 11.89 -22.00
CA GLU A 15 4.93 12.56 -21.26
C GLU A 15 3.55 11.82 -21.23
N GLU A 16 3.36 10.77 -22.02
CA GLU A 16 2.11 10.01 -22.09
C GLU A 16 1.99 8.79 -21.14
N LYS A 17 3.00 8.47 -20.33
CA LYS A 17 2.85 7.46 -19.25
C LYS A 17 2.64 8.10 -17.89
N THR A 18 1.62 8.96 -17.80
CA THR A 18 0.97 9.26 -16.52
C THR A 18 0.47 7.95 -15.93
N ILE A 19 1.14 7.45 -14.88
CA ILE A 19 0.69 6.45 -13.89
C ILE A 19 -0.52 5.61 -14.35
N LYS A 20 -0.36 4.76 -15.37
CA LYS A 20 -1.30 3.66 -15.54
C LYS A 20 -0.96 2.65 -14.45
N GLU A 21 -1.95 2.30 -13.63
CA GLU A 21 -1.83 1.19 -12.69
C GLU A 21 -1.15 0.04 -13.42
N ARG A 22 0.01 -0.41 -12.91
CA ARG A 22 0.78 -1.45 -13.57
C ARG A 22 -0.02 -2.75 -13.43
N PRO A 23 -0.59 -3.31 -14.51
CA PRO A 23 -1.37 -4.53 -14.40
C PRO A 23 -0.46 -5.64 -13.84
N GLY A 24 -0.88 -6.27 -12.74
CA GLY A 24 -0.08 -7.29 -12.05
C GLY A 24 0.91 -6.73 -11.02
N ALA A 25 0.78 -5.47 -10.62
CA ALA A 25 1.45 -4.92 -9.44
C ALA A 25 0.42 -4.47 -8.39
N MET A 26 0.85 -4.43 -7.13
CA MET A 26 0.06 -3.87 -6.03
C MET A 26 0.86 -2.82 -5.26
N LYS A 27 0.18 -1.92 -4.58
CA LYS A 27 0.81 -0.96 -3.67
C LYS A 27 1.04 -1.55 -2.29
N VAL A 28 2.22 -1.35 -1.75
CA VAL A 28 2.62 -1.81 -0.41
C VAL A 28 3.23 -0.65 0.36
N ALA A 29 2.73 -0.43 1.57
CA ALA A 29 3.16 0.64 2.46
C ALA A 29 4.16 0.12 3.52
N PHE A 30 5.19 0.92 3.79
CA PHE A 30 6.24 0.64 4.77
C PHE A 30 6.35 1.81 5.75
N ALA A 31 6.08 1.57 7.04
CA ALA A 31 6.25 2.56 8.09
C ALA A 31 7.74 2.67 8.47
N THR A 32 8.32 3.86 8.32
CA THR A 32 9.77 4.05 8.37
C THR A 32 10.19 5.42 8.92
N GLN A 33 11.31 5.45 9.64
CA GLN A 33 11.98 6.68 10.06
C GLN A 33 12.99 7.15 9.01
N ASP A 34 13.66 6.21 8.34
CA ASP A 34 14.86 6.47 7.53
C ASP A 34 14.68 6.21 6.02
N LEU A 35 13.49 5.77 5.58
CA LEU A 35 13.17 5.38 4.20
C LEU A 35 13.97 4.18 3.68
N LYS A 36 14.71 3.48 4.55
CA LYS A 36 15.55 2.32 4.19
C LYS A 36 15.05 1.04 4.85
N ARG A 37 14.54 1.15 6.07
CA ARG A 37 14.08 0.01 6.87
C ARG A 37 12.67 0.24 7.39
N VAL A 38 11.95 -0.84 7.61
CA VAL A 38 10.74 -0.82 8.42
C VAL A 38 11.17 -0.85 9.88
N ASP A 39 11.09 0.29 10.53
CA ASP A 39 11.60 0.48 11.89
C ASP A 39 10.61 1.24 12.78
N SER A 40 9.43 1.61 12.26
CA SER A 40 8.50 2.51 12.94
C SER A 40 7.23 1.85 13.47
N HIS A 41 6.77 2.38 14.62
CA HIS A 41 5.38 2.23 15.03
C HIS A 41 4.46 3.02 14.09
N PHE A 42 3.39 2.41 13.58
CA PHE A 42 2.51 3.03 12.58
C PHE A 42 2.00 4.42 13.00
N GLY A 43 1.46 4.53 14.22
CA GLY A 43 0.86 5.77 14.71
C GLY A 43 1.83 6.94 14.85
N TRP A 44 3.13 6.67 14.97
CA TRP A 44 4.17 7.69 15.21
C TRP A 44 5.17 7.79 14.07
N SER A 45 5.00 6.97 13.04
CA SER A 45 5.96 6.91 11.95
C SER A 45 6.03 8.26 11.24
N PRO A 46 7.20 8.90 11.13
CA PRO A 46 7.31 10.18 10.44
C PRO A 46 7.10 10.00 8.93
N ASN A 47 7.40 8.82 8.38
CA ASN A 47 7.27 8.55 6.96
C ASN A 47 6.55 7.24 6.68
N ILE A 48 5.76 7.23 5.61
CA ILE A 48 5.27 5.99 5.01
C ILE A 48 5.73 5.98 3.55
N ALA A 49 6.59 5.02 3.22
CA ALA A 49 7.03 4.79 1.85
C ALA A 49 6.08 3.79 1.18
N VAL A 50 5.62 4.11 -0.03
CA VAL A 50 4.72 3.26 -0.82
C VAL A 50 5.46 2.81 -2.07
N TYR A 51 5.55 1.48 -2.24
CA TYR A 51 6.10 0.86 -3.43
C TYR A 51 5.00 0.21 -4.24
N GLU A 52 5.10 0.28 -5.57
CA GLU A 52 4.40 -0.64 -6.46
C GLU A 52 5.27 -1.88 -6.64
N ILE A 53 4.73 -3.04 -6.33
CA ILE A 53 5.45 -4.32 -6.34
C ILE A 53 4.70 -5.31 -7.25
N SER A 54 5.41 -5.82 -8.24
CA SER A 54 4.99 -6.97 -9.05
C SER A 54 5.80 -8.21 -8.64
N ALA A 55 5.51 -9.36 -9.24
CA ALA A 55 6.36 -10.55 -9.03
C ALA A 55 7.81 -10.31 -9.50
N GLU A 56 8.02 -9.50 -10.54
CA GLU A 56 9.33 -9.36 -11.20
C GLU A 56 10.12 -8.14 -10.75
N ASP A 57 9.45 -7.05 -10.42
CA ASP A 57 10.09 -5.78 -10.08
C ASP A 57 9.35 -5.02 -8.98
N SER A 58 9.97 -3.95 -8.53
CA SER A 58 9.36 -2.97 -7.63
C SER A 58 9.84 -1.57 -7.98
N LYS A 59 9.04 -0.57 -7.64
CA LYS A 59 9.42 0.84 -7.73
C LYS A 59 8.85 1.62 -6.55
N LEU A 60 9.62 2.58 -6.05
CA LEU A 60 9.10 3.55 -5.09
C LEU A 60 8.11 4.45 -5.83
N ALA A 61 6.85 4.42 -5.42
CA ALA A 61 5.81 5.24 -6.02
C ALA A 61 5.72 6.58 -5.30
N GLU A 62 5.64 6.54 -3.97
CA GLU A 62 5.31 7.71 -3.17
C GLU A 62 5.92 7.66 -1.77
N VAL A 63 6.17 8.81 -1.18
CA VAL A 63 6.52 8.94 0.24
C VAL A 63 5.61 9.98 0.87
N PHE A 64 4.91 9.56 1.92
CA PHE A 64 4.12 10.44 2.77
C PHE A 64 4.92 10.81 4.00
N VAL A 65 5.12 12.11 4.22
CA VAL A 65 5.79 12.65 5.40
C VAL A 65 4.74 13.30 6.29
N PHE A 66 4.75 12.91 7.55
CA PHE A 66 3.84 13.37 8.60
C PHE A 66 4.64 14.15 9.64
N GLU A 67 4.01 15.14 10.24
CA GLU A 67 4.60 15.84 11.38
C GLU A 67 4.87 14.85 12.52
N PRO A 68 6.06 14.91 13.16
CA PRO A 68 6.33 14.12 14.35
C PRO A 68 5.27 14.41 15.40
N THR A 69 4.58 13.36 15.82
CA THR A 69 3.54 13.45 16.84
C THR A 69 4.02 12.70 18.07
N GLY A 70 3.88 13.32 19.25
CA GLY A 70 4.29 12.70 20.51
C GLY A 70 3.58 11.38 20.79
N GLN A 71 4.15 10.58 21.70
CA GLN A 71 3.62 9.29 22.18
C GLN A 71 2.45 9.46 23.16
N ASP A 72 1.47 10.31 22.84
CA ASP A 72 0.33 10.63 23.71
C ASP A 72 -0.86 9.66 23.55
N GLY A 73 -0.77 8.69 22.64
CA GLY A 73 -1.85 7.72 22.38
C GLY A 73 -3.07 8.32 21.66
N ASN A 74 -2.97 9.53 21.08
CA ASN A 74 -4.08 10.14 20.37
C ASN A 74 -4.36 9.43 19.02
N ASP A 75 -5.51 8.76 18.96
CA ASP A 75 -6.03 8.02 17.82
C ASP A 75 -6.43 8.90 16.63
N ASP A 76 -6.65 10.22 16.81
CA ASP A 76 -6.98 11.16 15.73
C ASP A 76 -5.86 11.26 14.68
N LYS A 77 -4.65 10.84 15.04
CA LYS A 77 -3.46 10.82 14.19
C LYS A 77 -3.45 9.66 13.18
N LEU A 78 -4.30 8.65 13.40
CA LEU A 78 -4.34 7.44 12.56
C LEU A 78 -5.12 7.66 11.27
N ALA A 79 -6.22 8.41 11.33
CA ALA A 79 -7.07 8.68 10.17
C ALA A 79 -6.31 9.25 8.96
N PRO A 80 -5.50 10.32 9.08
CA PRO A 80 -4.75 10.85 7.94
C PRO A 80 -3.71 9.87 7.38
N LYS A 81 -3.12 9.02 8.23
CA LYS A 81 -2.16 8.01 7.80
C LYS A 81 -2.82 6.89 7.01
N ILE A 82 -3.95 6.37 7.50
CA ILE A 82 -4.71 5.30 6.84
C ILE A 82 -5.27 5.80 5.51
N GLU A 83 -5.83 7.01 5.48
CA GLU A 83 -6.34 7.64 4.26
C GLU A 83 -5.25 7.76 3.18
N ALA A 84 -4.01 8.11 3.57
CA ALA A 84 -2.89 8.23 2.65
C ALA A 84 -2.49 6.91 1.97
N ILE A 85 -2.80 5.75 2.58
CA ILE A 85 -2.40 4.43 2.08
C ILE A 85 -3.58 3.49 1.84
N LYS A 86 -4.82 4.00 1.77
CA LYS A 86 -6.03 3.17 1.62
C LYS A 86 -6.08 2.35 0.33
N ASP A 87 -5.26 2.71 -0.65
CA ASP A 87 -5.07 2.00 -1.92
C ASP A 87 -3.97 0.91 -1.84
N CYS A 88 -3.25 0.81 -0.72
CA CYS A 88 -2.25 -0.21 -0.49
C CYS A 88 -2.89 -1.52 -0.01
N ALA A 89 -2.35 -2.65 -0.46
CA ALA A 89 -2.80 -3.98 -0.04
C ALA A 89 -2.18 -4.41 1.30
N ILE A 90 -0.94 -3.99 1.57
CA ILE A 90 -0.14 -4.41 2.72
C ILE A 90 0.43 -3.18 3.42
N LEU A 91 0.53 -3.25 4.75
CA LEU A 91 1.23 -2.29 5.59
C LEU A 91 2.27 -3.02 6.46
N TYR A 92 3.56 -2.83 6.19
CA TYR A 92 4.66 -3.32 7.03
C TYR A 92 5.01 -2.33 8.14
N VAL A 93 5.10 -2.82 9.37
CA VAL A 93 5.36 -2.03 10.60
C VAL A 93 6.21 -2.82 11.59
N THR A 94 6.96 -2.16 12.47
CA THR A 94 7.54 -2.84 13.66
C THR A 94 6.52 -2.95 14.78
N SER A 95 5.60 -2.00 14.88
CA SER A 95 4.53 -2.03 15.87
C SER A 95 3.31 -1.26 15.42
N ILE A 96 2.13 -1.69 15.89
CA ILE A 96 0.85 -1.07 15.65
C ILE A 96 -0.08 -1.40 16.81
N GLY A 97 -0.69 -0.38 17.41
CA GLY A 97 -1.70 -0.56 18.46
C GLY A 97 -2.98 -1.24 17.93
N GLY A 98 -3.79 -1.81 18.83
CA GLY A 98 -5.01 -2.54 18.47
C GLY A 98 -6.01 -1.71 17.66
N SER A 99 -6.23 -0.44 18.05
CA SER A 99 -7.10 0.50 17.32
C SER A 99 -6.59 0.74 15.89
N GLY A 100 -5.29 0.99 15.74
CA GLY A 100 -4.64 1.17 14.44
C GLY A 100 -4.74 -0.06 13.54
N ALA A 101 -4.49 -1.26 14.09
CA ALA A 101 -4.61 -2.50 13.34
C ALA A 101 -6.04 -2.75 12.87
N ALA A 102 -7.03 -2.54 13.74
CA ALA A 102 -8.44 -2.71 13.39
C ALA A 102 -8.86 -1.75 12.28
N ARG A 103 -8.49 -0.47 12.36
CA ARG A 103 -8.82 0.53 11.33
C ARG A 103 -8.11 0.25 10.00
N ALA A 104 -6.85 -0.22 10.04
CA ALA A 104 -6.13 -0.62 8.82
C ALA A 104 -6.83 -1.77 8.10
N VAL A 105 -7.26 -2.80 8.85
CA VAL A 105 -8.03 -3.93 8.31
C VAL A 105 -9.37 -3.49 7.75
N GLN A 106 -10.09 -2.59 8.44
CA GLN A 106 -11.35 -2.03 7.96
C GLN A 106 -11.18 -1.23 6.65
N ALA A 107 -10.04 -0.56 6.49
CA ALA A 107 -9.68 0.14 5.24
C ALA A 107 -9.16 -0.81 4.14
N GLY A 108 -9.11 -2.12 4.38
CA GLY A 108 -8.70 -3.12 3.40
C GLY A 108 -7.19 -3.36 3.31
N LEU A 109 -6.41 -2.82 4.25
CA LEU A 109 -4.98 -3.11 4.37
C LEU A 109 -4.74 -4.38 5.17
N HIS A 110 -3.73 -5.15 4.78
CA HIS A 110 -3.21 -6.26 5.58
C HIS A 110 -1.96 -5.82 6.36
N PRO A 111 -2.08 -5.51 7.68
CA PRO A 111 -0.93 -5.13 8.49
C PRO A 111 -0.03 -6.35 8.78
N ILE A 112 1.25 -6.23 8.49
CA ILE A 112 2.28 -7.23 8.82
C ILE A 112 3.25 -6.62 9.82
N LYS A 113 3.25 -7.19 11.03
CA LYS A 113 4.17 -6.78 12.10
C LYS A 113 5.48 -7.56 12.00
N LEU A 114 6.59 -6.84 11.97
CA LEU A 114 7.93 -7.40 12.04
C LEU A 114 8.37 -7.57 13.50
N GLN A 115 9.15 -8.62 13.78
CA GLN A 115 9.72 -8.86 15.11
C GLN A 115 10.89 -7.91 15.41
N GLN A 116 11.63 -7.51 14.37
CA GLN A 116 12.76 -6.60 14.44
C GLN A 116 12.81 -5.73 13.17
N PRO A 117 13.51 -4.58 13.19
CA PRO A 117 13.67 -3.76 12.00
C PRO A 117 14.34 -4.52 10.86
N GLU A 118 13.83 -4.35 9.64
CA GLU A 118 14.32 -5.02 8.44
C GLU A 118 14.39 -4.05 7.26
N ALA A 119 15.33 -4.27 6.33
CA ALA A 119 15.43 -3.46 5.11
C ALA A 119 14.16 -3.60 4.25
N ILE A 120 13.72 -2.47 3.68
CA ILE A 120 12.58 -2.46 2.77
C ILE A 120 12.86 -3.35 1.55
N GLU A 121 14.08 -3.30 1.02
CA GLU A 121 14.51 -4.13 -0.12
C GLU A 121 14.39 -5.64 0.17
N ASP A 122 14.81 -6.08 1.37
CA ASP A 122 14.70 -7.48 1.77
C ASP A 122 13.24 -7.94 1.88
N LEU A 123 12.37 -7.08 2.44
CA LEU A 123 10.94 -7.36 2.54
C LEU A 123 10.27 -7.44 1.17
N ILE A 124 10.66 -6.57 0.24
CA ILE A 124 10.20 -6.61 -1.15
C ILE A 124 10.63 -7.94 -1.79
N ALA A 125 11.90 -8.33 -1.67
CA ALA A 125 12.40 -9.58 -2.25
C ALA A 125 11.68 -10.82 -1.68
N LYS A 126 11.42 -10.84 -0.36
CA LYS A 126 10.62 -11.88 0.29
C LYS A 126 9.19 -11.92 -0.26
N LEU A 127 8.54 -10.76 -0.39
CA LEU A 127 7.19 -10.68 -0.95
C LEU A 127 7.18 -11.19 -2.40
N GLN A 128 8.12 -10.76 -3.24
CA GLN A 128 8.24 -11.22 -4.63
C GLN A 128 8.43 -12.74 -4.72
N THR A 129 9.19 -13.34 -3.81
CA THR A 129 9.33 -14.80 -3.73
C THR A 129 7.98 -15.48 -3.49
N VAL A 130 7.16 -14.92 -2.59
CA VAL A 130 5.78 -15.40 -2.35
C VAL A 130 4.90 -15.21 -3.59
N LEU A 131 5.03 -14.08 -4.29
CA LEU A 131 4.26 -13.79 -5.51
C LEU A 131 4.60 -14.73 -6.67
N LYS A 132 5.88 -15.11 -6.83
CA LYS A 132 6.34 -16.05 -7.88
C LYS A 132 5.96 -17.51 -7.61
N GLY A 133 5.77 -17.88 -6.35
CA GLY A 133 5.38 -19.22 -5.95
C GLY A 133 3.88 -19.44 -6.06
N ASN A 134 3.26 -19.83 -4.94
CA ASN A 134 1.81 -20.00 -4.84
C ASN A 134 1.25 -18.95 -3.85
N PRO A 135 1.07 -17.69 -4.28
CA PRO A 135 0.62 -16.62 -3.39
C PRO A 135 -0.78 -16.96 -2.84
N PRO A 136 -1.07 -16.66 -1.55
CA PRO A 136 -2.39 -16.91 -0.98
C PRO A 136 -3.52 -16.28 -1.80
N PRO A 137 -4.76 -16.84 -1.77
CA PRO A 137 -5.87 -16.34 -2.57
C PRO A 137 -6.13 -14.82 -2.43
N TRP A 138 -6.00 -14.28 -1.22
CA TRP A 138 -6.19 -12.85 -0.97
C TRP A 138 -5.12 -11.99 -1.64
N LEU A 139 -3.87 -12.48 -1.71
CA LEU A 139 -2.75 -11.77 -2.32
C LEU A 139 -2.85 -11.82 -3.86
N ARG A 140 -3.32 -12.95 -4.42
CA ARG A 140 -3.72 -13.04 -5.83
C ARG A 140 -4.79 -12.01 -6.17
N LYS A 141 -5.81 -11.86 -5.31
CA LYS A 141 -6.86 -10.85 -5.51
C LYS A 141 -6.30 -9.43 -5.44
N ALA A 142 -5.34 -9.15 -4.56
CA ALA A 142 -4.68 -7.84 -4.47
C ALA A 142 -3.91 -7.47 -5.75
N LEU A 143 -3.19 -8.43 -6.36
CA LEU A 143 -2.52 -8.23 -7.66
C LEU A 143 -3.50 -7.90 -8.81
N LEU A 144 -4.74 -8.38 -8.70
CA LEU A 144 -5.79 -8.16 -9.71
C LEU A 144 -6.58 -6.87 -9.48
N LYS A 145 -6.51 -6.27 -8.28
CA LYS A 145 -7.27 -5.06 -7.94
C LYS A 145 -6.73 -3.80 -8.64
N GLY A 146 -5.45 -3.80 -9.07
CA GLY A 146 -4.86 -2.80 -9.96
C GLY A 146 -5.23 -2.99 -11.45
N LYS A 147 -6.20 -3.87 -11.75
CA LYS A 147 -6.93 -3.88 -13.01
C LYS A 147 -8.33 -3.38 -12.68
N GLU A 148 -8.70 -2.20 -13.17
CA GLU A 148 -10.08 -1.74 -13.10
C GLU A 148 -11.02 -2.85 -13.56
N ARG A 149 -11.99 -3.18 -12.72
CA ARG A 149 -13.02 -4.17 -13.03
C ARG A 149 -14.01 -3.50 -13.97
N LYS A 150 -13.76 -3.55 -15.28
CA LYS A 150 -14.75 -3.20 -16.29
C LYS A 150 -15.81 -4.31 -16.27
N LEU A 151 -16.84 -4.13 -15.44
CA LEU A 151 -18.08 -4.90 -15.55
C LEU A 151 -18.86 -4.27 -16.69
N ASP A 152 -18.62 -4.74 -17.92
CA ASP A 152 -19.51 -4.46 -19.04
C ASP A 152 -20.77 -5.30 -18.77
N PHE A 153 -21.82 -4.63 -18.25
CA PHE A 153 -23.17 -5.15 -18.30
C PHE A 153 -23.65 -4.91 -19.74
N GLU A 154 -23.52 -5.92 -20.61
CA GLU A 154 -24.23 -5.92 -21.88
C GLU A 154 -25.67 -6.39 -21.62
N ASP A 155 -26.60 -5.55 -22.07
CA ASP A 155 -28.05 -5.67 -21.95
C ASP A 155 -28.59 -7.01 -22.48
N GLU A 156 -29.25 -7.80 -21.63
CA GLU A 156 -30.27 -8.75 -22.09
C GLU A 156 -31.62 -8.04 -22.07
N GLU A 157 -32.04 -7.54 -23.24
CA GLU A 157 -33.45 -7.23 -23.53
C GLU A 157 -34.27 -8.52 -23.33
N GLU A 158 -34.99 -8.63 -22.22
CA GLU A 158 -36.14 -9.53 -22.16
C GLU A 158 -37.27 -8.95 -23.02
N ALA A 159 -37.41 -9.50 -24.22
CA ALA A 159 -38.61 -9.42 -25.03
C ALA A 159 -39.79 -9.98 -24.22
N ILE A 160 -40.62 -9.09 -23.69
CA ILE A 160 -41.87 -9.45 -23.01
C ILE A 160 -42.88 -9.85 -24.10
N HIS A 161 -43.03 -11.17 -24.31
CA HIS A 161 -44.25 -11.72 -24.89
C HIS A 161 -45.33 -11.77 -23.80
N GLY A 162 -46.40 -11.00 -23.98
CA GLY A 162 -47.61 -11.01 -23.16
C GLY A 162 -48.67 -10.11 -23.74
#